data_AF-A0A556VYT4-F1
#
_entry.id   AF-A0A556VYT4-F1
#
_cell.length_a   1.000
_cell.length_b   1.000
_cell.length_c   1.000
_cell.angle_alpha   90.00
_cell.angle_beta   90.00
_cell.angle_gamma   90.00
#
_symmetry.space_group_name_H-M   'P 1'
#
loop_
_entity.id
_entity.type
_entity.pdbx_description
1 polymer ?
#
loop_
_entity_poly.entity_id
_entity_poly.type
_entity_poly.pdbx_seq_one_letter_code
_entity_poly.pdbx_strand_id
1 'polypeptide(L)'
;MIEASAGTGKTFTIALLYVRLVLGGRHSEDATAFIRPLTPPEILVMTFTNAATQELRERIRKRLVEAAGTFRNTLEPASADSLLLELRDQYDPAAWPACARRLELAAEWMDEAAVSTIHSWCYRMLREHAFDSGSLFSLNLENDQHELQQEVVRDYWRTFYYPLDADALGSITRYWPSPDALYDDVRKLLHESDALGSQRPAPTATLSAAEAERSATLATLKAPWPAWLDEVVPALEEAAKHKAFKGQSFNAKSRANWLGALRKWCESDLERPALTEAAWKRLTPDGMAEIWKDGTPPCPAAWEALGELPAALDTLPEPRSDLLIHAVQWCKIRLEREQERRAEMGPNDLLTHLDRALQGPNKEALAAQILRQFPVALIDEFQDTDPIQYRIFNAVYQVAHPRRDAAMLLIGDPKQAIYAFRGADIFTYLQARQDTDGRHVTLGTNFRSTHAMVEAVNHCFHFADQHPAGAFLFRAQGGDNPLPFLPVGAKGRKEQLSHNGQPLPAMSLWCLESDEPLSKSAYQPEMAERCASYMVELLSAGQQAKSGFLEDDSLTPLKPSDMAVLVNGQQEARAIRQALASRGVKSVYLSDHDKVFSSPIASQVERWLLACAEP
;
A
#
# COMPACT_ATOMS: atom_id res chain seq x y z
N MET A 1 16.46 17.10 -5.72
CA MET A 1 16.10 15.68 -5.50
C MET A 1 17.25 14.79 -5.94
N ILE A 2 17.54 13.73 -5.20
CA ILE A 2 18.60 12.76 -5.51
C ILE A 2 17.95 11.41 -5.77
N GLU A 3 17.98 10.97 -7.03
CA GLU A 3 17.48 9.67 -7.44
C GLU A 3 18.58 8.63 -7.29
N ALA A 4 18.40 7.73 -6.32
CA ALA A 4 19.39 6.75 -5.94
C ALA A 4 18.89 5.34 -6.25
N SER A 5 19.14 4.86 -7.49
CA SER A 5 18.74 3.52 -7.92
C SER A 5 19.28 2.41 -7.00
N ALA A 6 18.69 1.22 -7.08
CA ALA A 6 19.06 0.07 -6.25
C ALA A 6 20.59 -0.15 -6.22
N GLY A 7 21.16 -0.15 -5.01
CA GLY A 7 22.59 -0.42 -4.78
C GLY A 7 23.56 0.68 -5.22
N THR A 8 23.10 1.89 -5.52
CA THR A 8 23.96 3.00 -6.01
C THR A 8 24.68 3.82 -4.92
N GLY A 9 24.55 3.40 -3.65
CA GLY A 9 25.26 4.05 -2.55
C GLY A 9 24.49 5.16 -1.84
N LYS A 10 23.15 5.16 -1.89
CA LYS A 10 22.27 6.13 -1.20
C LYS A 10 22.73 6.50 0.22
N THR A 11 22.89 5.52 1.10
CA THR A 11 23.31 5.71 2.49
C THR A 11 24.71 6.31 2.62
N PHE A 12 25.61 5.94 1.72
CA PHE A 12 26.97 6.48 1.65
C PHE A 12 26.93 7.95 1.22
N THR A 13 26.09 8.30 0.24
CA THR A 13 25.86 9.67 -0.20
C THR A 13 25.28 10.54 0.92
N ILE A 14 24.29 10.03 1.68
CA ILE A 14 23.73 10.73 2.86
C ILE A 14 24.84 11.06 3.86
N ALA A 15 25.68 10.08 4.21
CA ALA A 15 26.76 10.30 5.16
C ALA A 15 27.79 11.34 4.66
N LEU A 16 28.12 11.34 3.36
CA LEU A 16 29.03 12.34 2.78
C LEU A 16 28.40 13.75 2.72
N LEU A 17 27.10 13.85 2.41
CA LEU A 17 26.36 15.12 2.48
C LEU A 17 26.35 15.67 3.90
N TYR A 18 26.17 14.80 4.90
CA TYR A 18 26.23 15.17 6.31
C TYR A 18 27.60 15.76 6.69
N VAL A 19 28.69 15.10 6.27
CA VAL A 19 30.07 15.62 6.45
C VAL A 19 30.22 17.02 5.82
N ARG A 20 29.70 17.23 4.60
CA ARG A 20 29.75 18.53 3.93
C ARG A 20 28.98 19.62 4.69
N LEU A 21 27.82 19.31 5.24
CA LEU A 21 27.01 20.24 6.05
C LEU A 21 27.72 20.62 7.35
N VAL A 22 28.39 19.66 8.00
CA VAL A 22 29.21 19.91 9.18
C VAL A 22 30.42 20.78 8.86
N LEU A 23 31.09 20.56 7.71
CA LEU A 23 32.25 21.36 7.31
C LEU A 23 31.87 22.79 6.92
N GLY A 24 30.74 22.99 6.22
CA GLY A 24 30.32 24.29 5.69
C GLY A 24 30.99 24.64 4.35
N GLY A 25 31.06 25.93 4.03
CA GLY A 25 31.66 26.42 2.78
C GLY A 25 33.17 26.23 2.73
N ARG A 26 33.69 25.88 1.55
CA ARG A 26 35.13 25.71 1.29
C ARG A 26 35.90 27.03 1.38
N HIS A 27 35.23 28.11 0.99
CA HIS A 27 35.66 29.50 1.07
C HIS A 27 34.42 30.41 1.27
N SER A 28 34.64 31.69 1.57
CA SER A 28 33.56 32.65 1.88
C SER A 28 32.52 32.83 0.76
N GLU A 29 32.92 32.61 -0.49
CA GLU A 29 32.06 32.77 -1.69
C GLU A 29 31.50 31.46 -2.25
N ASP A 30 31.60 30.33 -1.53
CA ASP A 30 31.10 29.04 -2.03
C ASP A 30 29.57 29.07 -2.17
N ALA A 31 29.11 29.26 -3.41
CA ALA A 31 27.69 29.31 -3.75
C ALA A 31 26.98 27.96 -3.57
N THR A 32 27.74 26.86 -3.52
CA THR A 32 27.20 25.49 -3.44
C THR A 32 27.07 24.97 -2.01
N ALA A 33 27.64 25.70 -1.03
CA ALA A 33 27.56 25.35 0.37
C ALA A 33 26.38 26.02 1.08
N PHE A 34 25.94 25.38 2.16
CA PHE A 34 25.03 26.01 3.11
C PHE A 34 25.72 27.23 3.74
N ILE A 35 24.96 28.27 4.08
CA ILE A 35 25.48 29.58 4.49
C ILE A 35 26.44 29.56 5.69
N ARG A 36 26.42 28.48 6.48
CA ARG A 36 27.28 28.27 7.63
C ARG A 36 27.51 26.77 7.88
N PRO A 37 28.55 26.39 8.63
CA PRO A 37 28.66 25.05 9.19
C PRO A 37 27.46 24.73 10.11
N LEU A 38 27.04 23.47 10.11
CA LEU A 38 25.93 22.97 10.95
C LEU A 38 26.43 21.96 11.99
N THR A 39 25.66 21.81 13.05
CA THR A 39 25.87 20.83 14.12
C THR A 39 24.88 19.66 13.99
N PRO A 40 25.17 18.49 14.59
CA PRO A 40 24.31 17.33 14.42
C PRO A 40 22.82 17.51 14.81
N PRO A 41 22.47 18.28 15.86
CA PRO A 41 21.06 18.58 16.16
C PRO A 41 20.36 19.45 15.12
N GLU A 42 21.10 20.20 14.30
CA GLU A 42 20.56 21.11 13.28
C GLU A 42 20.30 20.43 11.92
N ILE A 43 20.81 19.21 11.74
CA ILE A 43 20.66 18.45 10.50
C ILE A 43 19.64 17.34 10.74
N LEU A 44 18.39 17.59 10.34
CA LEU A 44 17.33 16.60 10.41
C LEU A 44 17.56 15.51 9.37
N VAL A 45 17.61 14.25 9.80
CA VAL A 45 17.70 13.09 8.92
C VAL A 45 16.54 12.17 9.23
N MET A 46 15.71 11.92 8.23
CA MET A 46 14.54 11.06 8.39
C MET A 46 14.64 9.78 7.60
N THR A 47 14.07 8.72 8.17
CA THR A 47 13.91 7.40 7.53
C THR A 47 12.63 6.72 8.03
N PHE A 48 12.26 5.60 7.43
CA PHE A 48 10.96 4.97 7.65
C PHE A 48 10.89 4.08 8.89
N THR A 49 12.03 3.50 9.33
CA THR A 49 12.04 2.52 10.43
C THR A 49 13.03 2.88 11.55
N ASN A 50 12.73 2.49 12.78
CA ASN A 50 13.63 2.70 13.91
C ASN A 50 14.99 1.99 13.71
N ALA A 51 15.01 0.80 13.12
CA ALA A 51 16.26 0.11 12.78
C ALA A 51 17.11 0.92 11.80
N ALA A 52 16.48 1.46 10.74
CA ALA A 52 17.17 2.32 9.79
C ALA A 52 17.69 3.61 10.44
N THR A 53 16.99 4.19 11.42
CA THR A 53 17.49 5.39 12.14
C THR A 53 18.81 5.09 12.87
N GLN A 54 18.89 3.94 13.54
CA GLN A 54 20.09 3.53 14.29
C GLN A 54 21.24 3.21 13.35
N GLU A 55 20.98 2.44 12.29
CA GLU A 55 21.98 2.12 11.27
C GLU A 55 22.52 3.40 10.62
N LEU A 56 21.64 4.33 10.25
CA LEU A 56 22.03 5.57 9.59
C LEU A 56 22.85 6.47 10.52
N ARG A 57 22.47 6.56 11.80
CA ARG A 57 23.22 7.30 12.84
C ARG A 57 24.63 6.75 13.01
N GLU A 58 24.78 5.43 13.12
CA GLU A 58 26.09 4.78 13.25
C GLU A 58 26.97 5.00 12.01
N ARG A 59 26.38 4.89 10.81
CA ARG A 59 27.09 5.15 9.55
C ARG A 59 27.56 6.59 9.44
N ILE A 60 26.72 7.58 9.80
CA ILE A 60 27.10 8.99 9.79
C ILE A 60 28.23 9.24 10.80
N ARG A 61 28.11 8.70 12.03
CA ARG A 61 29.17 8.81 13.05
C ARG A 61 30.50 8.27 12.54
N LYS A 62 30.51 7.04 12.02
CA LYS A 62 31.72 6.42 11.46
C LYS A 62 32.32 7.30 10.36
N ARG A 63 31.48 7.85 9.48
CA ARG A 63 31.91 8.71 8.38
C ARG A 63 32.53 10.03 8.83
N LEU A 64 31.99 10.65 9.88
CA LEU A 64 32.56 11.85 10.49
C LEU A 64 33.95 11.56 11.08
N VAL A 65 34.12 10.43 11.76
CA VAL A 65 35.43 9.99 12.32
C VAL A 65 36.44 9.73 11.21
N GLU A 66 36.05 9.01 10.15
CA GLU A 66 36.89 8.78 8.98
C GLU A 66 37.33 10.11 8.33
N ALA A 67 36.38 11.03 8.11
CA ALA A 67 36.66 12.34 7.55
C ALA A 67 37.62 13.15 8.45
N ALA A 68 37.41 13.15 9.77
CA ALA A 68 38.30 13.82 10.70
C ALA A 68 39.75 13.29 10.61
N GLY A 69 39.92 11.96 10.54
CA GLY A 69 41.22 11.32 10.34
C GLY A 69 41.89 11.72 9.02
N THR A 70 41.12 11.83 7.94
CA THR A 70 41.61 12.30 6.64
C THR A 70 42.10 13.74 6.71
N PHE A 71 41.36 14.65 7.36
CA PHE A 71 41.77 16.04 7.54
C PHE A 71 42.98 16.21 8.47
N ARG A 72 43.21 15.28 9.42
CA ARG A 72 44.44 15.27 10.24
C ARG A 72 45.66 14.67 9.53
N ASN A 73 45.48 14.07 8.35
CA ASN A 73 46.48 13.23 7.69
C ASN A 73 46.99 12.07 8.58
N THR A 74 46.13 11.52 9.44
CA THR A 74 46.49 10.38 10.29
C THR A 74 46.26 9.04 9.61
N LEU A 75 45.51 9.02 8.51
CA LEU A 75 45.27 7.84 7.69
C LEU A 75 46.33 7.76 6.58
N GLU A 76 46.87 6.56 6.34
CA GLU A 76 47.75 6.37 5.18
C GLU A 76 46.95 6.62 3.89
N PRO A 77 47.52 7.30 2.87
CA PRO A 77 46.80 7.64 1.65
C PRO A 77 46.17 6.43 0.93
N ALA A 78 46.80 5.25 1.00
CA ALA A 78 46.28 4.02 0.42
C ALA A 78 45.07 3.44 1.17
N SER A 79 44.86 3.86 2.43
CA SER A 79 43.76 3.43 3.29
C SER A 79 42.60 4.42 3.36
N ALA A 80 42.82 5.65 2.89
CA ALA A 80 41.81 6.72 2.92
C ALA A 80 40.86 6.63 1.73
N ASP A 81 39.57 6.91 1.98
CA ASP A 81 38.55 7.00 0.93
C ASP A 81 38.88 8.14 -0.04
N SER A 82 38.92 7.84 -1.34
CA SER A 82 39.29 8.81 -2.38
C SER A 82 38.39 10.04 -2.39
N LEU A 83 37.09 9.88 -2.10
CA LEU A 83 36.16 11.01 -2.05
C LEU A 83 36.39 11.92 -0.84
N LEU A 84 36.86 11.36 0.29
CA LEU A 84 37.22 12.18 1.45
C LEU A 84 38.53 12.93 1.22
N LEU A 85 39.49 12.33 0.50
CA LEU A 85 40.71 13.01 0.06
C LEU A 85 40.38 14.15 -0.90
N GLU A 86 39.58 13.88 -1.93
CA GLU A 86 39.09 14.90 -2.86
C GLU A 86 38.34 16.03 -2.16
N LEU A 87 37.52 15.70 -1.15
CA LEU A 87 36.82 16.70 -0.35
C LEU A 87 37.78 17.54 0.50
N ARG A 88 38.76 16.91 1.16
CA ARG A 88 39.79 17.61 1.97
C ARG A 88 40.58 18.60 1.12
N ASP A 89 40.99 18.16 -0.07
CA ASP A 89 41.86 18.95 -0.96
C ASP A 89 41.14 20.17 -1.57
N GLN A 90 39.82 20.28 -1.40
CA GLN A 90 39.05 21.49 -1.73
C GLN A 90 39.13 22.59 -0.65
N TYR A 91 39.69 22.29 0.53
CA TYR A 91 39.91 23.27 1.61
C TYR A 91 41.39 23.65 1.68
N ASP A 92 41.66 24.90 2.08
CA ASP A 92 43.01 25.35 2.37
C ASP A 92 43.68 24.43 3.43
N PRO A 93 44.89 23.90 3.17
CA PRO A 93 45.65 23.12 4.15
C PRO A 93 45.77 23.77 5.53
N ALA A 94 45.79 25.09 5.61
CA ALA A 94 45.81 25.82 6.88
C ALA A 94 44.50 25.64 7.70
N ALA A 95 43.37 25.37 7.03
CA ALA A 95 42.08 25.14 7.66
C ALA A 95 41.87 23.68 8.09
N TRP A 96 42.72 22.74 7.64
CA TRP A 96 42.51 21.31 7.89
C TRP A 96 42.41 20.93 9.38
N PRO A 97 43.25 21.46 10.30
CA PRO A 97 43.10 21.15 11.73
C PRO A 97 41.77 21.62 12.32
N ALA A 98 41.25 22.77 11.87
CA ALA A 98 39.96 23.29 12.32
C ALA A 98 38.80 22.46 11.78
N CYS A 99 38.88 22.03 10.51
CA CYS A 99 37.92 21.11 9.90
C CYS A 99 37.88 19.76 10.62
N ALA A 100 39.05 19.17 10.90
CA ALA A 100 39.15 17.93 11.66
C ALA A 100 38.51 18.05 13.05
N ARG A 101 38.81 19.13 13.79
CA ARG A 101 38.23 19.36 15.11
C ARG A 101 36.71 19.50 15.05
N ARG A 102 36.17 20.18 14.03
CA ARG A 102 34.72 20.32 13.86
C ARG A 102 34.04 18.98 13.60
N LEU A 103 34.64 18.14 12.76
CA LEU A 103 34.15 16.79 12.45
C LEU A 103 34.16 15.87 13.68
N GLU A 104 35.19 15.94 14.52
CA GLU A 104 35.26 15.19 15.78
C GLU A 104 34.18 15.60 16.76
N LEU A 105 34.02 16.90 16.98
CA LEU A 105 32.96 17.41 17.86
C LEU A 105 31.58 16.99 17.35
N ALA A 106 31.36 17.00 16.04
CA ALA A 106 30.13 16.49 15.45
C ALA A 106 29.97 14.97 15.68
N ALA A 107 31.03 14.17 15.55
CA ALA A 107 30.99 12.74 15.80
C ALA A 107 30.68 12.39 17.26
N GLU A 108 31.27 13.13 18.21
CA GLU A 108 31.00 13.02 19.65
C GLU A 108 29.55 13.41 19.98
N TRP A 109 29.01 14.41 19.28
CA TRP A 109 27.64 14.91 19.51
C TRP A 109 26.54 14.11 18.78
N MET A 110 26.89 12.99 18.14
CA MET A 110 25.93 12.18 17.35
C MET A 110 24.81 11.53 18.19
N ASP A 111 24.96 11.39 19.51
CA ASP A 111 23.91 10.83 20.37
C ASP A 111 22.67 11.75 20.44
N GLU A 112 22.88 13.06 20.30
CA GLU A 112 21.82 14.08 20.23
C GLU A 112 21.46 14.45 18.77
N ALA A 113 22.01 13.74 17.78
CA ALA A 113 21.72 14.03 16.38
C ALA A 113 20.23 13.86 16.07
N ALA A 114 19.72 14.74 15.20
CA ALA A 114 18.33 14.73 14.76
C ALA A 114 18.07 13.64 13.69
N VAL A 115 18.36 12.38 14.04
CA VAL A 115 18.07 11.20 13.21
C VAL A 115 16.87 10.47 13.79
N SER A 116 15.73 10.50 13.09
CA SER A 116 14.45 10.01 13.61
C SER A 116 13.54 9.45 12.53
N THR A 117 12.52 8.67 12.92
CA THR A 117 11.40 8.39 12.02
C THR A 117 10.49 9.61 11.89
N ILE A 118 9.72 9.68 10.82
CA ILE A 118 8.78 10.79 10.55
C ILE A 118 7.78 10.96 11.71
N HIS A 119 7.21 9.85 12.18
CA HIS A 119 6.27 9.82 13.30
C HIS A 119 6.92 10.33 14.61
N SER A 120 8.13 9.85 14.92
CA SER A 120 8.84 10.27 16.14
C SER A 120 9.18 11.77 16.12
N TRP A 121 9.53 12.29 14.95
CA TRP A 121 9.78 13.71 14.75
C TRP A 121 8.49 14.53 14.90
N CYS A 122 7.39 14.12 14.26
CA CYS A 122 6.11 14.83 14.39
C CYS A 122 5.61 14.88 15.84
N TYR A 123 5.72 13.75 16.55
CA TYR A 123 5.41 13.69 17.98
C TYR A 123 6.28 14.67 18.80
N ARG A 124 7.58 14.71 18.53
CA ARG A 124 8.51 15.64 19.18
C ARG A 124 8.13 17.10 18.91
N MET A 125 7.82 17.45 17.66
CA MET A 125 7.46 18.82 17.27
C MET A 125 6.14 19.27 17.92
N LEU A 126 5.13 18.40 17.97
CA LEU A 126 3.87 18.69 18.65
C LEU A 126 4.07 18.91 20.16
N ARG A 127 5.02 18.21 20.79
CA ARG A 127 5.30 18.36 22.22
C ARG A 127 6.16 19.58 22.54
N GLU A 128 7.21 19.82 21.76
CA GLU A 128 8.12 20.97 21.95
C GLU A 128 7.42 22.30 21.62
N HIS A 129 6.50 22.30 20.65
CA HIS A 129 5.76 23.48 20.19
C HIS A 129 4.26 23.39 20.50
N ALA A 130 3.89 22.86 21.68
CA ALA A 130 2.50 22.65 22.07
C ALA A 130 1.65 23.93 22.02
N PHE A 131 2.22 25.08 22.41
CA PHE A 131 1.55 26.38 22.34
C PHE A 131 1.24 26.84 20.91
N ASP A 132 2.21 26.70 20.01
CA ASP A 132 2.05 27.13 18.61
C ASP A 132 1.18 26.15 17.80
N SER A 133 1.18 24.87 18.17
CA SER A 133 0.37 23.82 17.55
C SER A 133 -1.05 23.68 18.12
N GLY A 134 -1.35 24.33 19.25
CA GLY A 134 -2.63 24.16 19.95
C GLY A 134 -2.83 22.76 20.56
N SER A 135 -1.75 22.02 20.74
CA SER A 135 -1.75 20.65 21.25
C SER A 135 -1.77 20.60 22.79
N LEU A 136 -2.31 19.52 23.36
CA LEU A 136 -2.24 19.26 24.81
C LEU A 136 -0.79 18.96 25.23
N PHE A 137 -0.37 19.45 26.40
CA PHE A 137 0.99 19.21 26.93
C PHE A 137 1.28 17.73 27.22
N SER A 138 0.24 16.95 27.53
CA SER A 138 0.32 15.50 27.74
C SER A 138 -0.45 14.80 26.62
N LEU A 139 0.29 14.28 25.65
CA LEU A 139 -0.23 13.37 24.64
C LEU A 139 0.30 11.97 24.92
N ASN A 140 -0.61 11.00 25.04
CA ASN A 140 -0.23 9.61 25.12
C ASN A 140 -0.34 8.99 23.72
N LEU A 141 0.78 8.48 23.20
CA LEU A 141 0.79 7.74 21.95
C LEU A 141 0.22 6.34 22.21
N GLU A 142 -0.97 6.06 21.67
CA GLU A 142 -1.59 4.74 21.70
C GLU A 142 -1.36 4.06 20.34
N ASN A 143 -0.65 2.95 20.35
CA ASN A 143 -0.28 2.24 19.12
C ASN A 143 -1.37 1.27 18.66
N ASP A 144 -2.26 0.84 19.56
CA ASP A 144 -3.38 -0.03 19.22
C ASP A 144 -4.73 0.66 19.50
N GLN A 145 -5.34 1.16 18.44
CA GLN A 145 -6.66 1.81 18.51
C GLN A 145 -7.83 0.84 18.29
N HIS A 146 -7.59 -0.47 18.13
CA HIS A 146 -8.64 -1.43 17.78
C HIS A 146 -9.77 -1.45 18.81
N GLU A 147 -9.42 -1.47 20.10
CA GLU A 147 -10.42 -1.55 21.17
C GLU A 147 -11.34 -0.33 21.16
N LEU A 148 -10.76 0.88 21.07
CA LEU A 148 -11.51 2.12 20.99
C LEU A 148 -12.40 2.18 19.74
N GLN A 149 -11.90 1.77 18.58
CA GLN A 149 -12.69 1.74 17.36
C GLN A 149 -13.87 0.75 17.45
N GLN A 150 -13.66 -0.42 18.05
CA GLN A 150 -14.73 -1.39 18.30
C GLN A 150 -15.78 -0.85 19.28
N GLU A 151 -15.36 -0.16 20.33
CA GLU A 151 -16.28 0.52 21.26
C GLU A 151 -17.17 1.52 20.51
N VAL A 152 -16.58 2.36 19.66
CA VAL A 152 -17.30 3.36 18.87
C VAL A 152 -18.31 2.73 17.91
N VAL A 153 -17.95 1.64 17.21
CA VAL A 153 -18.89 0.94 16.32
C VAL A 153 -20.02 0.26 17.11
N ARG A 154 -19.74 -0.28 18.30
CA ARG A 154 -20.77 -0.83 19.18
C ARG A 154 -21.72 0.27 19.68
N ASP A 155 -21.21 1.47 19.96
CA ASP A 155 -22.04 2.62 20.31
C ASP A 155 -22.91 3.09 19.14
N TYR A 156 -22.36 3.12 17.92
CA TYR A 156 -23.15 3.37 16.71
C TYR A 156 -24.30 2.36 16.58
N TRP A 157 -24.00 1.07 16.74
CA TRP A 157 -24.98 -0.01 16.66
C TRP A 157 -26.11 0.16 17.70
N ARG A 158 -25.76 0.46 18.95
CA ARG A 158 -26.74 0.73 20.03
C ARG A 158 -27.59 1.96 19.75
N THR A 159 -26.98 3.00 19.17
CA THR A 159 -27.64 4.29 18.93
C THR A 159 -28.63 4.19 17.77
N PHE A 160 -28.26 3.50 16.69
CA PHE A 160 -29.04 3.55 15.45
C PHE A 160 -29.76 2.26 15.08
N TYR A 161 -29.27 1.09 15.50
CA TYR A 161 -29.86 -0.19 15.08
C TYR A 161 -30.73 -0.82 16.16
N TYR A 162 -30.42 -0.67 17.45
CA TYR A 162 -31.31 -1.16 18.52
C TYR A 162 -32.71 -0.53 18.52
N PRO A 163 -32.89 0.76 18.16
CA PRO A 163 -34.22 1.35 18.08
C PRO A 163 -35.05 0.96 16.85
N LEU A 164 -34.47 0.23 15.89
CA LEU A 164 -35.18 -0.17 14.66
C LEU A 164 -36.22 -1.26 14.95
N ASP A 165 -37.26 -1.31 14.13
CA ASP A 165 -38.21 -2.41 14.13
C ASP A 165 -37.60 -3.70 13.53
N ALA A 166 -38.35 -4.80 13.60
CA ALA A 166 -37.88 -6.11 13.19
C ALA A 166 -37.57 -6.20 11.69
N ASP A 167 -38.32 -5.51 10.83
CA ASP A 167 -38.16 -5.56 9.37
C ASP A 167 -36.93 -4.73 8.93
N ALA A 168 -36.77 -3.53 9.50
CA ALA A 168 -35.60 -2.69 9.31
C ALA A 168 -34.32 -3.39 9.83
N LEU A 169 -34.37 -4.02 11.00
CA LEU A 169 -33.24 -4.78 11.54
C LEU A 169 -32.96 -6.04 10.71
N GLY A 170 -33.99 -6.70 10.19
CA GLY A 170 -33.86 -7.81 9.24
C GLY A 170 -33.10 -7.40 7.98
N SER A 171 -33.32 -6.18 7.49
CA SER A 171 -32.58 -5.63 6.36
C SER A 171 -31.11 -5.35 6.69
N ILE A 172 -30.83 -4.77 7.87
CA ILE A 172 -29.45 -4.52 8.34
C ILE A 172 -28.67 -5.82 8.52
N THR A 173 -29.27 -6.82 9.15
CA THR A 173 -28.60 -8.09 9.51
C THR A 173 -28.24 -8.96 8.31
N ARG A 174 -28.87 -8.73 7.14
CA ARG A 174 -28.43 -9.32 5.86
C ARG A 174 -27.04 -8.84 5.45
N TYR A 175 -26.69 -7.60 5.78
CA TYR A 175 -25.38 -7.02 5.47
C TYR A 175 -24.37 -7.27 6.58
N TRP A 176 -24.78 -7.02 7.82
CA TRP A 176 -23.91 -7.12 8.99
C TRP A 176 -24.63 -7.92 10.07
N PRO A 177 -24.25 -9.19 10.31
CA PRO A 177 -24.88 -10.01 11.34
C PRO A 177 -24.52 -9.58 12.76
N SER A 178 -23.43 -8.81 12.93
CA SER A 178 -22.95 -8.35 14.23
C SER A 178 -22.28 -6.97 14.14
N PRO A 179 -22.10 -6.26 15.27
CA PRO A 179 -21.29 -5.04 15.33
C PRO A 179 -19.86 -5.25 14.85
N ASP A 180 -19.27 -6.42 15.11
CA ASP A 180 -17.90 -6.73 14.68
C ASP A 180 -17.81 -6.87 13.14
N ALA A 181 -18.86 -7.41 12.50
CA ALA A 181 -18.94 -7.45 11.03
C ALA A 181 -19.09 -6.04 10.42
N LEU A 182 -19.83 -5.14 11.07
CA LEU A 182 -19.87 -3.73 10.66
C LEU A 182 -18.51 -3.06 10.87
N TYR A 183 -17.84 -3.34 11.98
CA TYR A 183 -16.50 -2.81 12.27
C TYR A 183 -15.49 -3.19 11.17
N ASP A 184 -15.55 -4.42 10.67
CA ASP A 184 -14.68 -4.87 9.58
C ASP A 184 -14.83 -4.07 8.29
N ASP A 185 -16.02 -3.55 8.00
CA ASP A 185 -16.25 -2.68 6.84
C ASP A 185 -15.94 -1.22 7.16
N VAL A 186 -16.31 -0.73 8.36
CA VAL A 186 -16.02 0.64 8.81
C VAL A 186 -14.52 0.90 8.86
N ARG A 187 -13.73 0.00 9.45
CA ARG A 187 -12.27 0.21 9.62
C ARG A 187 -11.52 0.34 8.30
N LYS A 188 -12.01 -0.30 7.23
CA LYS A 188 -11.41 -0.21 5.88
C LYS A 188 -11.61 1.16 5.25
N LEU A 189 -12.65 1.88 5.65
CA LEU A 189 -13.05 3.16 5.05
C LEU A 189 -12.88 4.36 5.99
N LEU A 190 -12.50 4.12 7.25
CA LEU A 190 -12.40 5.16 8.28
C LEU A 190 -11.44 6.29 7.85
N HIS A 191 -10.30 5.94 7.26
CA HIS A 191 -9.32 6.90 6.75
C HIS A 191 -9.81 7.64 5.49
N GLU A 192 -10.73 7.05 4.73
CA GLU A 192 -11.30 7.60 3.49
C GLU A 192 -12.61 8.37 3.72
N SER A 193 -13.00 8.60 4.99
CA SER A 193 -14.29 9.21 5.32
C SER A 193 -14.58 10.54 4.63
N ASP A 194 -13.55 11.33 4.31
CA ASP A 194 -13.70 12.64 3.64
C ASP A 194 -13.93 12.46 2.13
N ALA A 195 -13.43 11.37 1.54
CA ALA A 195 -13.63 11.02 0.14
C ALA A 195 -15.02 10.39 -0.13
N LEU A 196 -15.72 9.93 0.90
CA LEU A 196 -17.06 9.34 0.80
C LEU A 196 -18.19 10.35 0.48
N GLY A 197 -17.86 11.63 0.34
CA GLY A 197 -18.80 12.68 -0.05
C GLY A 197 -19.62 13.23 1.12
N SER A 198 -20.83 13.69 0.83
CA SER A 198 -21.69 14.36 1.81
C SER A 198 -22.22 13.41 2.89
N GLN A 199 -22.64 14.00 4.01
CA GLN A 199 -23.30 13.25 5.08
C GLN A 199 -24.57 12.56 4.57
N ARG A 200 -24.71 11.29 4.92
CA ARG A 200 -25.91 10.50 4.63
C ARG A 200 -26.95 10.63 5.75
N PRO A 201 -28.24 10.43 5.46
CA PRO A 201 -29.27 10.40 6.51
C PRO A 201 -29.04 9.26 7.50
N ALA A 202 -29.64 9.40 8.69
CA ALA A 202 -29.62 8.34 9.70
C ALA A 202 -30.30 7.06 9.18
N PRO A 203 -29.92 5.87 9.69
CA PRO A 203 -30.39 4.58 9.18
C PRO A 203 -31.90 4.45 9.03
N THR A 204 -32.69 4.95 9.97
CA THR A 204 -34.16 4.93 9.88
C THR A 204 -34.67 5.65 8.64
N ALA A 205 -34.13 6.85 8.34
CA ALA A 205 -34.53 7.62 7.17
C ALA A 205 -34.03 6.98 5.87
N THR A 206 -32.81 6.47 5.87
CA THR A 206 -32.20 5.78 4.71
C THR A 206 -32.99 4.52 4.34
N LEU A 207 -33.34 3.69 5.32
CA LEU A 207 -34.14 2.49 5.10
C LEU A 207 -35.55 2.86 4.62
N SER A 208 -36.20 3.83 5.25
CA SER A 208 -37.54 4.27 4.85
C SER A 208 -37.57 4.85 3.43
N ALA A 209 -36.56 5.63 3.04
CA ALA A 209 -36.46 6.19 1.70
C ALA A 209 -36.23 5.08 0.64
N ALA A 210 -35.33 4.14 0.92
CA ALA A 210 -35.07 3.02 0.02
C ALA A 210 -36.29 2.10 -0.14
N GLU A 211 -37.03 1.83 0.94
CA GLU A 211 -38.26 1.06 0.92
C GLU A 211 -39.34 1.77 0.07
N ALA A 212 -39.50 3.08 0.26
CA ALA A 212 -40.47 3.88 -0.49
C ALA A 212 -40.15 3.93 -2.00
N GLU A 213 -38.88 4.16 -2.36
CA GLU A 213 -38.43 4.19 -3.75
C GLU A 213 -38.53 2.82 -4.41
N ARG A 214 -38.19 1.75 -3.68
CA ARG A 214 -38.35 0.36 -4.12
C ARG A 214 -39.83 0.03 -4.36
N SER A 215 -40.70 0.38 -3.42
CA SER A 215 -42.14 0.18 -3.55
C SER A 215 -42.72 0.94 -4.74
N ALA A 216 -42.28 2.18 -4.98
CA ALA A 216 -42.71 2.98 -6.12
C ALA A 216 -42.25 2.39 -7.46
N THR A 217 -41.00 1.93 -7.52
CA THR A 217 -40.42 1.27 -8.70
C THR A 217 -41.15 -0.05 -9.00
N LEU A 218 -41.35 -0.89 -7.98
CA LEU A 218 -42.09 -2.14 -8.11
C LEU A 218 -43.56 -1.91 -8.52
N ALA A 219 -44.22 -0.89 -7.97
CA ALA A 219 -45.58 -0.54 -8.36
C ALA A 219 -45.63 -0.14 -9.85
N THR A 220 -44.66 0.63 -10.33
CA THR A 220 -44.55 1.01 -11.74
C THR A 220 -44.31 -0.22 -12.63
N LEU A 221 -43.41 -1.10 -12.24
CA LEU A 221 -43.12 -2.34 -12.97
C LEU A 221 -44.32 -3.30 -13.00
N LYS A 222 -45.11 -3.37 -11.91
CA LYS A 222 -46.29 -4.25 -11.79
C LYS A 222 -47.55 -3.66 -12.44
N ALA A 223 -47.67 -2.34 -12.56
CA ALA A 223 -48.89 -1.66 -13.02
C ALA A 223 -49.51 -2.19 -14.34
N PRO A 224 -48.75 -2.47 -15.41
CA PRO A 224 -49.35 -2.91 -16.67
C PRO A 224 -49.73 -4.41 -16.69
N TRP A 225 -49.17 -5.21 -15.78
CA TRP A 225 -49.26 -6.66 -15.83
C TRP A 225 -50.68 -7.23 -15.63
N PRO A 226 -51.54 -6.72 -14.73
CA PRO A 226 -52.90 -7.23 -14.61
C PRO A 226 -53.67 -7.17 -15.94
N ALA A 227 -53.60 -6.03 -16.65
CA ALA A 227 -54.25 -5.84 -17.93
C ALA A 227 -53.63 -6.73 -19.02
N TRP A 228 -52.30 -6.82 -19.07
CA TRP A 228 -51.62 -7.73 -20.01
C TRP A 228 -51.97 -9.19 -19.74
N LEU A 229 -52.04 -9.65 -18.49
CA LEU A 229 -52.40 -11.03 -18.18
C LEU A 229 -53.86 -11.35 -18.51
N ASP A 230 -54.77 -10.38 -18.35
CA ASP A 230 -56.17 -10.54 -18.74
C ASP A 230 -56.35 -10.64 -20.28
N GLU A 231 -55.46 -10.02 -21.07
CA GLU A 231 -55.42 -10.15 -22.53
C GLU A 231 -54.69 -11.42 -23.00
N VAL A 232 -53.50 -11.66 -22.45
CA VAL A 232 -52.57 -12.71 -22.90
C VAL A 232 -53.08 -14.10 -22.56
N VAL A 233 -53.68 -14.32 -21.38
CA VAL A 233 -54.10 -15.66 -20.95
C VAL A 233 -55.17 -16.26 -21.89
N PRO A 234 -56.27 -15.56 -22.22
CA PRO A 234 -57.25 -16.07 -23.19
C PRO A 234 -56.68 -16.23 -24.60
N ALA A 235 -55.85 -15.27 -25.05
CA ALA A 235 -55.26 -15.31 -26.39
C ALA A 235 -54.29 -16.49 -26.56
N LEU A 236 -53.49 -16.82 -25.54
CA LEU A 236 -52.60 -17.98 -25.53
C LEU A 236 -53.38 -19.30 -25.54
N GLU A 237 -54.50 -19.39 -24.83
CA GLU A 237 -55.34 -20.59 -24.84
C GLU A 237 -56.05 -20.80 -26.19
N GLU A 238 -56.46 -19.73 -26.87
CA GLU A 238 -57.00 -19.82 -28.23
C GLU A 238 -55.91 -20.20 -29.25
N ALA A 239 -54.73 -19.58 -29.16
CA ALA A 239 -53.56 -19.91 -29.99
C ALA A 239 -53.11 -21.37 -29.79
N ALA A 240 -53.27 -21.92 -28.57
CA ALA A 240 -52.99 -23.32 -28.28
C ALA A 240 -53.95 -24.29 -29.01
N LYS A 241 -55.24 -23.94 -29.14
CA LYS A 241 -56.23 -24.77 -29.86
C LYS A 241 -55.90 -24.91 -31.35
N HIS A 242 -55.42 -23.83 -31.97
CA HIS A 242 -55.03 -23.82 -33.39
C HIS A 242 -53.57 -24.22 -33.62
N LYS A 243 -52.85 -24.65 -32.57
CA LYS A 243 -51.44 -25.10 -32.62
C LYS A 243 -50.46 -24.05 -33.17
N ALA A 244 -50.69 -22.77 -32.85
CA ALA A 244 -49.88 -21.64 -33.31
C ALA A 244 -48.43 -21.62 -32.79
N PHE A 245 -48.07 -22.50 -31.84
CA PHE A 245 -46.72 -22.63 -31.29
C PHE A 245 -46.35 -24.08 -30.92
N LYS A 246 -45.06 -24.33 -30.60
CA LYS A 246 -44.55 -25.65 -30.16
C LYS A 246 -45.08 -26.02 -28.77
N GLY A 247 -46.23 -26.70 -28.71
CA GLY A 247 -46.91 -27.06 -27.45
C GLY A 247 -46.11 -27.92 -26.45
N GLN A 248 -45.11 -28.69 -26.87
CA GLN A 248 -44.21 -29.40 -25.94
C GLN A 248 -43.33 -28.44 -25.13
N SER A 249 -42.91 -27.33 -25.75
CA SER A 249 -42.05 -26.30 -25.15
C SER A 249 -42.81 -25.28 -24.31
N PHE A 250 -44.14 -25.23 -24.45
CA PHE A 250 -45.04 -24.30 -23.73
C PHE A 250 -46.40 -24.96 -23.47
N ASN A 251 -46.41 -26.07 -22.71
CA ASN A 251 -47.61 -26.86 -22.45
C ASN A 251 -48.58 -26.17 -21.48
N ALA A 252 -49.83 -26.67 -21.39
CA ALA A 252 -50.89 -26.06 -20.57
C ALA A 252 -50.52 -25.90 -19.08
N LYS A 253 -49.83 -26.88 -18.50
CA LYS A 253 -49.39 -26.84 -17.09
C LYS A 253 -48.33 -25.76 -16.87
N SER A 254 -47.33 -25.70 -17.74
CA SER A 254 -46.28 -24.69 -17.69
C SER A 254 -46.85 -23.28 -17.90
N ARG A 255 -47.76 -23.10 -18.86
CA ARG A 255 -48.46 -21.82 -19.10
C ARG A 255 -49.21 -21.34 -17.87
N ALA A 256 -50.08 -22.18 -17.31
CA ALA A 256 -50.86 -21.86 -16.13
C ALA A 256 -49.97 -21.51 -14.93
N ASN A 257 -48.89 -22.27 -14.71
CA ASN A 257 -47.97 -22.03 -13.61
C ASN A 257 -47.19 -20.71 -13.78
N TRP A 258 -46.64 -20.44 -14.96
CA TRP A 258 -45.80 -19.24 -15.17
C TRP A 258 -46.63 -17.96 -15.16
N LEU A 259 -47.77 -17.95 -15.85
CA LEU A 259 -48.68 -16.78 -15.88
C LEU A 259 -49.37 -16.60 -14.51
N GLY A 260 -49.65 -17.69 -13.80
CA GLY A 260 -50.14 -17.64 -12.42
C GLY A 260 -49.12 -17.06 -11.44
N ALA A 261 -47.83 -17.39 -11.60
CA ALA A 261 -46.75 -16.82 -10.79
C ALA A 261 -46.60 -15.30 -11.03
N LEU A 262 -46.76 -14.85 -12.27
CA LEU A 262 -46.79 -13.42 -12.61
C LEU A 262 -48.01 -12.72 -12.00
N ARG A 263 -49.21 -13.31 -12.09
CA ARG A 263 -50.42 -12.75 -11.46
C ARG A 263 -50.26 -12.60 -9.95
N LYS A 264 -49.74 -13.64 -9.29
CA LYS A 264 -49.45 -13.61 -7.85
C LYS A 264 -48.45 -12.53 -7.48
N TRP A 265 -47.42 -12.31 -8.30
CA TRP A 265 -46.44 -11.23 -8.08
C TRP A 265 -47.06 -9.84 -8.20
N CYS A 266 -47.99 -9.64 -9.13
CA CYS A 266 -48.72 -8.38 -9.28
C CYS A 266 -49.61 -8.05 -8.08
N GLU A 267 -50.17 -9.09 -7.44
CA GLU A 267 -51.12 -8.98 -6.33
C GLU A 267 -50.46 -9.07 -4.94
N SER A 268 -49.13 -9.15 -4.87
CA SER A 268 -48.38 -9.30 -3.61
C SER A 268 -47.23 -8.31 -3.49
N ASP A 269 -46.64 -8.23 -2.30
CA ASP A 269 -45.46 -7.40 -2.00
C ASP A 269 -44.14 -8.07 -2.42
N LEU A 270 -44.19 -9.17 -3.18
CA LEU A 270 -42.99 -9.87 -3.65
C LEU A 270 -42.16 -8.98 -4.59
N GLU A 271 -40.85 -8.93 -4.39
CA GLU A 271 -39.93 -8.21 -5.28
C GLU A 271 -39.82 -8.91 -6.64
N ARG A 272 -39.73 -10.24 -6.66
CA ARG A 272 -39.56 -11.06 -7.87
C ARG A 272 -40.71 -12.04 -8.09
N PRO A 273 -41.15 -12.27 -9.35
CA PRO A 273 -42.08 -13.34 -9.64
C PRO A 273 -41.39 -14.70 -9.50
N ALA A 274 -42.14 -15.69 -9.00
CA ALA A 274 -41.63 -17.05 -8.76
C ALA A 274 -41.54 -17.87 -10.07
N LEU A 275 -40.76 -17.39 -11.02
CA LEU A 275 -40.55 -17.99 -12.33
C LEU A 275 -39.36 -18.95 -12.34
N THR A 276 -39.49 -20.05 -13.07
CA THR A 276 -38.37 -20.98 -13.31
C THR A 276 -37.43 -20.43 -14.38
N GLU A 277 -36.19 -20.92 -14.44
CA GLU A 277 -35.23 -20.55 -15.50
C GLU A 277 -35.80 -20.74 -16.91
N ALA A 278 -36.55 -21.84 -17.12
CA ALA A 278 -37.25 -22.08 -18.37
C ALA A 278 -38.32 -21.02 -18.69
N ALA A 279 -38.97 -20.44 -17.68
CA ALA A 279 -39.94 -19.36 -17.86
C ALA A 279 -39.25 -18.04 -18.21
N TRP A 280 -38.17 -17.70 -17.49
CA TRP A 280 -37.34 -16.52 -17.79
C TRP A 280 -36.76 -16.54 -19.20
N LYS A 281 -36.36 -17.71 -19.70
CA LYS A 281 -35.89 -17.86 -21.09
C LYS A 281 -37.02 -17.79 -22.12
N ARG A 282 -38.21 -18.32 -21.79
CA ARG A 282 -39.28 -18.55 -22.78
C ARG A 282 -40.23 -17.37 -22.92
N LEU A 283 -40.52 -16.65 -21.84
CA LEU A 283 -41.49 -15.55 -21.81
C LEU A 283 -40.85 -14.21 -22.22
N THR A 284 -39.97 -14.23 -23.24
CA THR A 284 -39.28 -13.07 -23.82
C THR A 284 -39.57 -12.99 -25.31
N PRO A 285 -39.28 -11.87 -26.01
CA PRO A 285 -39.51 -11.76 -27.43
C PRO A 285 -38.80 -12.86 -28.23
N ASP A 286 -37.51 -13.09 -27.94
CA ASP A 286 -36.71 -14.14 -28.57
C ASP A 286 -37.23 -15.54 -28.23
N GLY A 287 -37.52 -15.79 -26.95
CA GLY A 287 -38.02 -17.08 -26.48
C GLY A 287 -39.37 -17.46 -27.08
N MET A 288 -40.24 -16.47 -27.31
CA MET A 288 -41.52 -16.65 -28.00
C MET A 288 -41.32 -16.86 -29.51
N ALA A 289 -40.46 -16.06 -30.15
CA ALA A 289 -40.15 -16.20 -31.58
C ALA A 289 -39.60 -17.59 -31.94
N GLU A 290 -38.80 -18.22 -31.06
CA GLU A 290 -38.27 -19.57 -31.26
C GLU A 290 -39.35 -20.68 -31.32
N ILE A 291 -40.49 -20.47 -30.67
CA ILE A 291 -41.56 -21.47 -30.54
C ILE A 291 -42.82 -21.14 -31.34
N TRP A 292 -43.03 -19.87 -31.69
CA TRP A 292 -44.17 -19.43 -32.46
C TRP A 292 -44.06 -19.90 -33.92
N LYS A 293 -45.17 -20.34 -34.49
CA LYS A 293 -45.24 -20.94 -35.83
C LYS A 293 -46.18 -20.20 -36.76
N ASP A 294 -47.24 -19.61 -36.21
CA ASP A 294 -48.31 -18.98 -36.99
C ASP A 294 -48.86 -17.76 -36.26
N GLY A 295 -49.00 -16.63 -36.97
CA GLY A 295 -49.34 -15.32 -36.41
C GLY A 295 -48.26 -14.68 -35.54
N THR A 296 -48.63 -13.65 -34.79
CA THR A 296 -47.76 -12.97 -33.81
C THR A 296 -48.15 -13.36 -32.38
N PRO A 297 -47.18 -13.50 -31.46
CA PRO A 297 -47.48 -13.66 -30.04
C PRO A 297 -48.38 -12.52 -29.53
N PRO A 298 -49.38 -12.81 -28.68
CA PRO A 298 -50.25 -11.77 -28.12
C PRO A 298 -49.46 -10.85 -27.20
N CYS A 299 -49.86 -9.57 -27.14
CA CYS A 299 -49.27 -8.53 -26.30
C CYS A 299 -47.71 -8.49 -26.30
N PRO A 300 -47.06 -8.09 -27.42
CA PRO A 300 -45.60 -8.01 -27.52
C PRO A 300 -44.93 -7.24 -26.38
N ALA A 301 -45.57 -6.16 -25.91
CA ALA A 301 -45.10 -5.33 -24.80
C ALA A 301 -44.91 -6.11 -23.48
N ALA A 302 -45.71 -7.15 -23.22
CA ALA A 302 -45.58 -7.97 -22.02
C ALA A 302 -44.30 -8.83 -22.04
N TRP A 303 -43.90 -9.32 -23.22
CA TRP A 303 -42.69 -10.13 -23.39
C TRP A 303 -41.44 -9.25 -23.33
N GLU A 304 -41.48 -8.08 -23.96
CA GLU A 304 -40.42 -7.07 -23.87
C GLU A 304 -40.19 -6.67 -22.41
N ALA A 305 -41.26 -6.31 -21.69
CA ALA A 305 -41.18 -5.95 -20.28
C ALA A 305 -40.61 -7.08 -19.40
N LEU A 306 -40.92 -8.36 -19.68
CA LEU A 306 -40.33 -9.47 -18.94
C LEU A 306 -38.85 -9.73 -19.31
N GLY A 307 -38.46 -9.44 -20.54
CA GLY A 307 -37.06 -9.50 -20.96
C GLY A 307 -36.18 -8.47 -20.25
N GLU A 308 -36.73 -7.28 -20.00
CA GLU A 308 -36.05 -6.19 -19.27
C GLU A 308 -36.18 -6.28 -17.75
N LEU A 309 -37.19 -7.02 -17.24
CA LEU A 309 -37.50 -7.11 -15.82
C LEU A 309 -36.32 -7.56 -14.94
N PRO A 310 -35.50 -8.57 -15.30
CA PRO A 310 -34.34 -8.94 -14.48
C PRO A 310 -33.38 -7.77 -14.24
N ALA A 311 -33.04 -7.02 -15.29
CA ALA A 311 -32.15 -5.86 -15.18
C ALA A 311 -32.77 -4.76 -14.31
N ALA A 312 -34.07 -4.47 -14.48
CA ALA A 312 -34.78 -3.49 -13.66
C ALA A 312 -34.88 -3.89 -12.18
N LEU A 313 -35.04 -5.19 -11.89
CA LEU A 313 -35.08 -5.72 -10.52
C LEU A 313 -33.70 -5.79 -9.86
N ASP A 314 -32.63 -5.95 -10.65
CA ASP A 314 -31.25 -5.91 -10.17
C ASP A 314 -30.80 -4.47 -9.82
N THR A 315 -31.47 -3.45 -10.38
CA THR A 315 -31.21 -2.03 -10.10
C THR A 315 -32.09 -1.42 -9.01
N LEU A 316 -32.83 -2.24 -8.25
CA LEU A 316 -33.66 -1.72 -7.15
C LEU A 316 -32.78 -1.02 -6.09
N PRO A 317 -33.29 0.04 -5.43
CA PRO A 317 -32.52 0.80 -4.45
C PRO A 317 -31.99 -0.08 -3.30
N GLU A 318 -30.66 -0.08 -3.13
CA GLU A 318 -29.96 -0.80 -2.07
C GLU A 318 -29.37 0.17 -1.04
N PRO A 319 -29.86 0.18 0.22
CA PRO A 319 -29.45 1.16 1.22
C PRO A 319 -28.05 0.92 1.81
N ARG A 320 -27.40 -0.22 1.50
CA ARG A 320 -26.16 -0.67 2.13
C ARG A 320 -25.06 0.39 2.09
N SER A 321 -24.82 1.00 0.92
CA SER A 321 -23.75 1.99 0.74
C SER A 321 -24.00 3.24 1.59
N ASP A 322 -25.21 3.77 1.59
CA ASP A 322 -25.56 4.97 2.36
C ASP A 322 -25.49 4.72 3.87
N LEU A 323 -25.93 3.53 4.31
CA LEU A 323 -25.80 3.08 5.70
C LEU A 323 -24.34 2.99 6.14
N LEU A 324 -23.47 2.43 5.29
CA LEU A 324 -22.05 2.29 5.59
C LEU A 324 -21.36 3.66 5.62
N ILE A 325 -21.65 4.55 4.68
CA ILE A 325 -21.10 5.91 4.67
C ILE A 325 -21.52 6.67 5.94
N HIS A 326 -22.79 6.61 6.33
CA HIS A 326 -23.25 7.21 7.58
C HIS A 326 -22.51 6.64 8.80
N ALA A 327 -22.35 5.31 8.86
CA ALA A 327 -21.62 4.64 9.94
C ALA A 327 -20.17 5.10 10.03
N VAL A 328 -19.45 5.14 8.90
CA VAL A 328 -18.05 5.57 8.82
C VAL A 328 -17.90 7.02 9.31
N GLN A 329 -18.71 7.93 8.79
CA GLN A 329 -18.64 9.35 9.13
C GLN A 329 -18.99 9.62 10.60
N TRP A 330 -20.04 8.96 11.11
CA TRP A 330 -20.41 9.09 12.52
C TRP A 330 -19.34 8.52 13.44
N CYS A 331 -18.81 7.33 13.12
CA CYS A 331 -17.76 6.69 13.90
C CYS A 331 -16.48 7.52 13.89
N LYS A 332 -16.08 8.12 12.77
CA LYS A 332 -14.92 9.03 12.70
C LYS A 332 -15.05 10.18 13.68
N ILE A 333 -16.17 10.92 13.63
CA ILE A 333 -16.41 12.07 14.53
C ILE A 333 -16.44 11.61 16.01
N ARG A 334 -17.05 10.47 16.29
CA ARG A 334 -17.13 9.93 17.66
C ARG A 334 -15.76 9.50 18.17
N LEU A 335 -14.96 8.86 17.32
CA LEU A 335 -13.60 8.42 17.62
C LEU A 335 -12.69 9.61 17.94
N GLU A 336 -12.69 10.64 17.10
CA GLU A 336 -11.93 11.88 17.30
C GLU A 336 -12.26 12.51 18.67
N ARG A 337 -13.54 12.57 19.03
CA ARG A 337 -13.97 13.10 20.35
C ARG A 337 -13.50 12.25 21.53
N GLU A 338 -13.53 10.93 21.41
CA GLU A 338 -13.05 10.05 22.49
C GLU A 338 -11.53 10.10 22.63
N GLN A 339 -10.79 10.19 21.52
CA GLN A 339 -9.34 10.39 21.52
C GLN A 339 -8.97 11.72 22.19
N GLU A 340 -9.65 12.82 21.83
CA GLU A 340 -9.49 14.12 22.49
C GLU A 340 -9.78 14.05 23.99
N ARG A 341 -10.86 13.37 24.39
CA ARG A 341 -11.22 13.19 25.81
C ARG A 341 -10.18 12.39 26.59
N ARG A 342 -9.56 11.39 25.96
CA ARG A 342 -8.52 10.53 26.57
C ARG A 342 -7.11 11.14 26.47
N ALA A 343 -6.94 12.23 25.72
CA ALA A 343 -5.64 12.79 25.33
C ALA A 343 -4.73 11.72 24.68
N GLU A 344 -5.35 10.79 23.96
CA GLU A 344 -4.70 9.70 23.24
C GLU A 344 -4.57 10.08 21.76
N MET A 345 -3.44 9.74 21.15
CA MET A 345 -3.21 9.90 19.72
C MET A 345 -2.67 8.63 19.12
N GLY A 346 -3.16 8.29 17.93
CA GLY A 346 -2.54 7.29 17.09
C GLY A 346 -1.41 7.87 16.24
N PRO A 347 -0.58 7.00 15.63
CA PRO A 347 0.50 7.46 14.76
C PRO A 347 0.01 8.33 13.57
N ASN A 348 -1.13 8.01 12.96
CA ASN A 348 -1.70 8.82 11.87
C ASN A 348 -2.20 10.19 12.35
N ASP A 349 -2.63 10.29 13.60
CA ASP A 349 -3.12 11.53 14.19
C ASP A 349 -1.98 12.53 14.37
N LEU A 350 -0.76 12.04 14.68
CA LEU A 350 0.45 12.88 14.80
C LEU A 350 0.74 13.67 13.52
N LEU A 351 0.67 13.00 12.36
CA LEU A 351 0.91 13.62 11.07
C LEU A 351 -0.17 14.65 10.78
N THR A 352 -1.43 14.26 10.94
CA THR A 352 -2.59 15.11 10.66
C THR A 352 -2.62 16.35 11.56
N HIS A 353 -2.23 16.22 12.83
CA HIS A 353 -2.19 17.33 13.78
C HIS A 353 -1.09 18.33 13.45
N LEU A 354 0.12 17.85 13.13
CA LEU A 354 1.21 18.74 12.75
C LEU A 354 0.90 19.44 11.41
N ASP A 355 0.33 18.74 10.44
CA ASP A 355 -0.13 19.33 9.18
C ASP A 355 -1.17 20.43 9.43
N ARG A 356 -2.18 20.15 10.27
CA ARG A 356 -3.21 21.15 10.65
C ARG A 356 -2.59 22.36 11.35
N ALA A 357 -1.63 22.16 12.25
CA ALA A 357 -0.92 23.24 12.93
C ALA A 357 -0.13 24.13 11.94
N LEU A 358 0.52 23.51 10.96
CA LEU A 358 1.26 24.19 9.88
C LEU A 358 0.36 24.80 8.79
N GLN A 359 -0.95 24.58 8.85
CA GLN A 359 -1.95 25.23 8.01
C GLN A 359 -2.81 26.24 8.79
N GLY A 360 -2.72 26.24 10.12
CA GLY A 360 -3.50 27.08 11.01
C GLY A 360 -3.03 28.55 11.08
N PRO A 361 -3.63 29.35 11.98
CA PRO A 361 -3.33 30.78 12.11
C PRO A 361 -1.87 31.06 12.52
N ASN A 362 -1.23 30.16 13.28
CA ASN A 362 0.15 30.30 13.76
C ASN A 362 1.20 29.64 12.85
N LYS A 363 0.82 29.25 11.63
CA LYS A 363 1.69 28.47 10.72
C LYS A 363 3.08 29.08 10.49
N GLU A 364 3.17 30.40 10.32
CA GLU A 364 4.44 31.07 10.02
C GLU A 364 5.38 31.03 11.22
N ALA A 365 4.84 31.20 12.44
CA ALA A 365 5.62 31.13 13.66
C ALA A 365 6.15 29.71 13.90
N LEU A 366 5.28 28.70 13.76
CA LEU A 366 5.66 27.30 13.90
C LEU A 366 6.69 26.87 12.85
N ALA A 367 6.45 27.17 11.57
CA ALA A 367 7.38 26.85 10.49
C ALA A 367 8.75 27.53 10.71
N ALA A 368 8.78 28.79 11.15
CA ALA A 368 10.03 29.49 11.46
C ALA A 368 10.76 28.93 12.69
N GLN A 369 10.04 28.40 13.69
CA GLN A 369 10.66 27.72 14.82
C GLN A 369 11.29 26.38 14.39
N ILE A 370 10.54 25.55 13.67
CA ILE A 370 11.03 24.27 13.15
C ILE A 370 12.25 24.52 12.25
N LEU A 371 12.18 25.51 11.35
CA LEU A 371 13.29 25.83 10.45
C LEU A 371 14.53 26.34 11.18
N ARG A 372 14.36 27.08 12.28
CA ARG A 372 15.50 27.50 13.12
C ARG A 372 16.17 26.32 13.82
N GLN A 373 15.39 25.33 14.25
CA GLN A 373 15.90 24.12 14.87
C GLN A 373 16.56 23.19 13.84
N PHE A 374 15.95 23.05 12.67
CA PHE A 374 16.39 22.16 11.59
C PHE A 374 16.50 22.93 10.26
N PRO A 375 17.55 23.76 10.08
CA PRO A 375 17.76 24.49 8.84
C PRO A 375 17.92 23.58 7.61
N VAL A 376 18.35 22.33 7.82
CA VAL A 376 18.51 21.35 6.74
C VAL A 376 17.85 20.03 7.10
N ALA A 377 17.08 19.48 6.15
CA ALA A 377 16.48 18.16 6.24
C ALA A 377 16.94 17.22 5.11
N LEU A 378 17.35 16.01 5.46
CA LEU A 378 17.66 14.91 4.53
C LEU A 378 16.58 13.85 4.71
N ILE A 379 15.76 13.65 3.69
CA ILE A 379 14.67 12.66 3.72
C ILE A 379 15.12 11.45 2.91
N ASP A 380 15.41 10.36 3.62
CA ASP A 380 15.68 9.05 3.03
C ASP A 380 14.38 8.29 2.74
N GLU A 381 14.41 7.38 1.77
CA GLU A 381 13.24 6.64 1.27
C GLU A 381 12.07 7.56 0.89
N PHE A 382 12.35 8.70 0.27
CA PHE A 382 11.33 9.70 -0.03
C PHE A 382 10.18 9.17 -0.91
N GLN A 383 10.41 8.13 -1.73
CA GLN A 383 9.37 7.47 -2.51
C GLN A 383 8.25 6.83 -1.67
N ASP A 384 8.50 6.58 -0.38
CA ASP A 384 7.55 5.96 0.55
C ASP A 384 6.81 7.00 1.42
N THR A 385 6.86 8.28 1.04
CA THR A 385 6.14 9.36 1.72
C THR A 385 4.70 9.50 1.23
N ASP A 386 3.85 10.08 2.09
CA ASP A 386 2.44 10.36 1.79
C ASP A 386 2.20 11.88 1.59
N PRO A 387 1.02 12.29 1.08
CA PRO A 387 0.72 13.69 0.82
C PRO A 387 0.75 14.60 2.06
N ILE A 388 0.40 14.07 3.25
CA ILE A 388 0.40 14.83 4.51
C ILE A 388 1.86 15.13 4.89
N GLN A 389 2.72 14.11 4.85
CA GLN A 389 4.15 14.26 5.14
C GLN A 389 4.79 15.30 4.23
N TYR A 390 4.54 15.23 2.91
CA TYR A 390 5.10 16.21 1.99
C TYR A 390 4.61 17.63 2.24
N ARG A 391 3.32 17.82 2.56
CA ARG A 391 2.78 19.14 2.94
C ARG A 391 3.46 19.70 4.18
N ILE A 392 3.67 18.89 5.22
CA ILE A 392 4.37 19.29 6.44
C ILE A 392 5.77 19.85 6.09
N PHE A 393 6.55 19.11 5.30
CA PHE A 393 7.88 19.58 4.93
C PHE A 393 7.86 20.79 4.02
N ASN A 394 6.94 20.84 3.06
CA ASN A 394 6.85 21.97 2.14
C ASN A 394 6.43 23.26 2.86
N ALA A 395 5.59 23.16 3.90
CA ALA A 395 5.23 24.30 4.75
C ALA A 395 6.45 24.92 5.47
N VAL A 396 7.45 24.10 5.81
CA VAL A 396 8.68 24.52 6.50
C VAL A 396 9.77 24.98 5.52
N TYR A 397 10.06 24.17 4.50
CA TYR A 397 11.22 24.34 3.63
C TYR A 397 10.93 25.01 2.29
N GLN A 398 9.65 25.16 1.91
CA GLN A 398 9.21 25.79 0.64
C GLN A 398 10.00 25.23 -0.57
N VAL A 399 9.84 23.93 -0.85
CA VAL A 399 10.72 23.13 -1.73
C VAL A 399 10.92 23.75 -3.12
N ALA A 400 9.86 24.36 -3.67
CA ALA A 400 9.86 25.06 -4.96
C ALA A 400 10.63 26.39 -4.98
N HIS A 401 10.83 27.02 -3.81
CA HIS A 401 11.47 28.33 -3.66
C HIS A 401 12.77 28.19 -2.84
N PRO A 402 13.87 27.75 -3.47
CA PRO A 402 15.11 27.47 -2.75
C PRO A 402 15.67 28.71 -2.06
N ARG A 403 16.13 28.52 -0.82
CA ARG A 403 16.77 29.55 -0.01
C ARG A 403 18.20 29.14 0.31
N ARG A 404 19.05 30.12 0.67
CA ARG A 404 20.43 29.81 1.11
C ARG A 404 20.51 29.36 2.57
N ASP A 405 19.54 29.74 3.38
CA ASP A 405 19.45 29.47 4.82
C ASP A 405 18.50 28.31 5.18
N ALA A 406 17.95 27.62 4.18
CA ALA A 406 17.08 26.46 4.33
C ALA A 406 17.32 25.46 3.20
N ALA A 407 17.42 24.17 3.50
CA ALA A 407 17.55 23.14 2.46
C ALA A 407 16.80 21.85 2.80
N MET A 408 16.17 21.25 1.80
CA MET A 408 15.57 19.92 1.89
C MET A 408 16.14 19.03 0.78
N LEU A 409 16.82 17.96 1.18
CA LEU A 409 17.40 16.97 0.28
C LEU A 409 16.50 15.73 0.27
N LEU A 410 15.71 15.62 -0.80
CA LEU A 410 14.86 14.45 -1.06
C LEU A 410 15.69 13.36 -1.71
N ILE A 411 15.79 12.19 -1.07
CA ILE A 411 16.65 11.10 -1.49
C ILE A 411 15.81 9.82 -1.56
N GLY A 412 15.77 9.18 -2.73
CA GLY A 412 14.92 8.01 -2.91
C GLY A 412 15.01 7.43 -4.31
N ASP A 413 14.19 6.41 -4.55
CA ASP A 413 14.03 5.79 -5.86
C ASP A 413 12.55 5.50 -6.13
N PRO A 414 11.90 6.20 -7.07
CA PRO A 414 10.47 5.98 -7.35
C PRO A 414 10.20 4.58 -7.89
N LYS A 415 11.21 3.92 -8.47
CA LYS A 415 11.12 2.53 -8.95
C LYS A 415 10.94 1.52 -7.81
N GLN A 416 11.16 1.94 -6.55
CA GLN A 416 11.08 1.11 -5.35
C GLN A 416 9.87 1.46 -4.46
N ALA A 417 8.95 2.32 -4.92
CA ALA A 417 7.73 2.66 -4.20
C ALA A 417 6.77 1.46 -4.14
N ILE A 418 6.82 0.69 -3.06
CA ILE A 418 6.01 -0.54 -2.88
C ILE A 418 5.12 -0.52 -1.63
N TYR A 419 5.12 0.58 -0.87
CA TYR A 419 4.38 0.71 0.39
C TYR A 419 3.01 1.39 0.26
N ALA A 420 2.34 1.29 -0.90
CA ALA A 420 1.02 1.88 -1.13
C ALA A 420 -0.03 1.43 -0.09
N PHE A 421 0.05 0.18 0.39
CA PHE A 421 -0.82 -0.34 1.46
C PHE A 421 -0.63 0.33 2.83
N ARG A 422 0.42 1.16 3.00
CA ARG A 422 0.68 1.99 4.18
C ARG A 422 0.43 3.49 3.92
N GLY A 423 -0.18 3.84 2.79
CA GLY A 423 -0.51 5.23 2.43
C GLY A 423 0.58 5.97 1.65
N ALA A 424 1.72 5.34 1.34
CA ALA A 424 2.72 5.94 0.47
C ALA A 424 2.13 6.22 -0.92
N ASP A 425 2.42 7.40 -1.46
CA ASP A 425 1.82 7.87 -2.70
C ASP A 425 2.88 8.32 -3.71
N ILE A 426 2.95 7.60 -4.83
CA ILE A 426 3.87 7.92 -5.92
C ILE A 426 3.56 9.30 -6.55
N PHE A 427 2.31 9.76 -6.53
CA PHE A 427 1.96 11.09 -7.05
C PHE A 427 2.57 12.20 -6.19
N THR A 428 2.70 11.99 -4.88
CA THR A 428 3.44 12.88 -3.99
C THR A 428 4.91 12.98 -4.38
N TYR A 429 5.55 11.86 -4.73
CA TYR A 429 6.91 11.88 -5.27
C TYR A 429 6.98 12.69 -6.58
N LEU A 430 6.02 12.49 -7.50
CA LEU A 430 5.97 13.22 -8.76
C LEU A 430 5.78 14.73 -8.56
N GLN A 431 4.94 15.15 -7.60
CA GLN A 431 4.79 16.55 -7.24
C GLN A 431 6.11 17.13 -6.72
N ALA A 432 6.80 16.42 -5.82
CA ALA A 432 8.09 16.89 -5.32
C ALA A 432 9.18 16.91 -6.39
N ARG A 433 9.12 16.01 -7.37
CA ARG A 433 9.97 16.04 -8.56
C ARG A 433 9.73 17.33 -9.36
N GLN A 434 8.47 17.73 -9.56
CA GLN A 434 8.14 19.01 -10.20
C GLN A 434 8.61 20.20 -9.37
N ASP A 435 8.38 20.21 -8.06
CA ASP A 435 8.80 21.28 -7.17
C ASP A 435 10.34 21.41 -7.12
N THR A 436 11.06 20.35 -7.45
CA THR A 436 12.52 20.32 -7.54
C THR A 436 13.07 20.38 -8.96
N ASP A 437 12.26 20.81 -9.94
CA ASP A 437 12.68 20.90 -11.34
C ASP A 437 13.98 21.72 -11.50
N GLY A 438 14.82 21.29 -12.46
CA GLY A 438 16.17 21.80 -12.67
C GLY A 438 17.20 21.44 -11.58
N ARG A 439 16.82 20.68 -10.54
CA ARG A 439 17.69 20.33 -9.38
C ARG A 439 17.67 18.82 -9.07
N HIS A 440 17.61 18.00 -10.11
CA HIS A 440 17.66 16.54 -10.00
C HIS A 440 19.09 16.02 -10.20
N VAL A 441 19.49 15.07 -9.37
CA VAL A 441 20.78 14.38 -9.47
C VAL A 441 20.50 12.88 -9.42
N THR A 442 21.11 12.11 -10.32
CA THR A 442 20.92 10.65 -10.37
C THR A 442 22.23 9.94 -10.03
N LEU A 443 22.17 8.94 -9.15
CA LEU A 443 23.30 8.05 -8.89
C LEU A 443 23.27 6.91 -9.92
N GLY A 444 24.23 6.93 -10.85
CA GLY A 444 24.22 6.06 -12.04
C GLY A 444 25.01 4.75 -11.92
N THR A 445 25.66 4.45 -10.81
CA THR A 445 26.54 3.27 -10.67
C THR A 445 26.14 2.39 -9.49
N ASN A 446 25.83 1.13 -9.74
CA ASN A 446 25.56 0.12 -8.71
C ASN A 446 26.88 -0.44 -8.14
N PHE A 447 26.99 -0.48 -6.82
CA PHE A 447 28.17 -0.95 -6.07
C PHE A 447 27.93 -2.29 -5.34
N ARG A 448 26.75 -2.90 -5.49
CA ARG A 448 26.35 -4.10 -4.71
C ARG A 448 26.40 -5.40 -5.52
N SER A 449 26.19 -5.32 -6.83
CA SER A 449 25.92 -6.45 -7.71
C SER A 449 27.02 -6.67 -8.76
N THR A 450 27.06 -7.86 -9.33
CA THR A 450 27.94 -8.20 -10.46
C THR A 450 27.50 -7.47 -11.73
N HIS A 451 28.41 -7.31 -12.69
CA HIS A 451 28.10 -6.72 -14.01
C HIS A 451 26.95 -7.47 -14.70
N ALA A 452 27.04 -8.81 -14.76
CA ALA A 452 26.03 -9.65 -15.39
C ALA A 452 24.62 -9.50 -14.78
N MET A 453 24.52 -9.31 -13.46
CA MET A 453 23.21 -9.09 -12.81
C MET A 453 22.63 -7.73 -13.17
N VAL A 454 23.45 -6.68 -13.15
CA VAL A 454 23.00 -5.32 -13.53
C VAL A 454 22.60 -5.28 -15.00
N GLU A 455 23.36 -5.93 -15.89
CA GLU A 455 23.03 -6.04 -17.31
C GLU A 455 21.71 -6.78 -17.54
N ALA A 456 21.47 -7.91 -16.86
CA ALA A 456 20.22 -8.66 -16.98
C ALA A 456 19.00 -7.82 -16.55
N VAL A 457 19.09 -7.12 -15.41
CA VAL A 457 18.02 -6.23 -14.92
C VAL A 457 17.81 -5.04 -15.88
N ASN A 458 18.89 -4.39 -16.32
CA ASN A 458 18.82 -3.31 -17.29
C ASN A 458 18.13 -3.78 -18.59
N HIS A 459 18.45 -4.98 -19.07
CA HIS A 459 17.82 -5.54 -20.27
C HIS A 459 16.30 -5.70 -20.09
N CYS A 460 15.86 -6.33 -19.00
CA CYS A 460 14.43 -6.55 -18.74
C CYS A 460 13.65 -5.23 -18.65
N PHE A 461 14.13 -4.26 -17.87
CA PHE A 461 13.41 -3.00 -17.68
C PHE A 461 13.55 -2.06 -18.87
N HIS A 462 14.65 -2.09 -19.61
CA HIS A 462 14.78 -1.36 -20.86
C HIS A 462 13.80 -1.87 -21.91
N PHE A 463 13.65 -3.20 -22.03
CA PHE A 463 12.63 -3.80 -22.88
C PHE A 463 11.21 -3.40 -22.43
N ALA A 464 10.91 -3.49 -21.13
CA ALA A 464 9.64 -3.06 -20.57
C ALA A 464 9.34 -1.57 -20.88
N ASP A 465 10.35 -0.71 -20.86
CA ASP A 465 10.18 0.73 -21.12
C ASP A 465 9.85 1.05 -22.58
N GLN A 466 10.02 0.10 -23.51
CA GLN A 466 9.62 0.28 -24.90
C GLN A 466 8.10 0.14 -25.11
N HIS A 467 7.37 -0.42 -24.15
CA HIS A 467 5.92 -0.54 -24.25
C HIS A 467 5.20 0.82 -24.16
N PRO A 468 3.97 0.96 -24.70
CA PRO A 468 3.24 2.24 -24.71
C PRO A 468 3.08 2.88 -23.33
N ALA A 469 2.90 2.08 -22.28
CA ALA A 469 2.76 2.57 -20.90
C ALA A 469 4.11 2.85 -20.20
N GLY A 470 5.25 2.49 -20.81
CA GLY A 470 6.57 2.52 -20.16
C GLY A 470 6.76 1.39 -19.13
N ALA A 471 7.96 1.27 -18.57
CA ALA A 471 8.32 0.16 -17.68
C ALA A 471 7.52 0.16 -16.37
N PHE A 472 7.14 1.36 -15.92
CA PHE A 472 6.43 1.58 -14.65
C PHE A 472 4.97 2.01 -14.86
N LEU A 473 4.46 1.97 -16.10
CA LEU A 473 3.06 2.29 -16.44
C LEU A 473 2.65 3.77 -16.27
N PHE A 474 3.61 4.69 -16.25
CA PHE A 474 3.35 6.14 -16.09
C PHE A 474 3.45 6.94 -17.39
N ARG A 475 3.77 6.32 -18.52
CA ARG A 475 3.84 7.05 -19.80
C ARG A 475 2.43 7.42 -20.26
N ALA A 476 2.17 8.72 -20.36
CA ALA A 476 0.92 9.26 -20.87
C ALA A 476 0.82 9.07 -22.39
N GLN A 477 -0.40 9.08 -22.94
CA GLN A 477 -0.63 8.98 -24.39
C GLN A 477 0.08 10.09 -25.20
N GLY A 478 0.36 11.23 -24.58
CA GLY A 478 1.12 12.33 -25.16
C GLY A 478 2.65 12.12 -25.19
N GLY A 479 3.14 10.97 -24.73
CA GLY A 479 4.57 10.62 -24.73
C GLY A 479 5.36 11.06 -23.48
N ASP A 480 4.79 11.92 -22.64
CA ASP A 480 5.39 12.29 -21.36
C ASP A 480 5.51 11.05 -20.46
N ASN A 481 6.71 10.82 -19.93
CA ASN A 481 7.01 9.69 -19.07
C ASN A 481 7.71 10.23 -17.81
N PRO A 482 6.96 10.52 -16.73
CA PRO A 482 7.54 11.09 -15.52
C PRO A 482 8.41 10.09 -14.76
N LEU A 483 8.30 8.78 -15.06
CA LEU A 483 9.11 7.70 -14.47
C LEU A 483 9.74 6.82 -15.56
N PRO A 484 10.72 7.35 -16.32
CA PRO A 484 11.44 6.55 -17.31
C PRO A 484 12.41 5.58 -16.62
N PHE A 485 12.60 4.41 -17.23
CA PHE A 485 13.70 3.55 -16.81
C PHE A 485 15.02 4.05 -17.38
N LEU A 486 15.93 4.48 -16.50
CA LEU A 486 17.30 4.85 -16.85
C LEU A 486 18.26 3.72 -16.43
N PRO A 487 18.94 3.05 -17.39
CA PRO A 487 19.93 2.02 -17.08
C PRO A 487 21.04 2.56 -16.18
N VAL A 488 21.56 1.71 -15.30
CA VAL A 488 22.69 2.04 -14.43
C VAL A 488 23.94 1.24 -14.81
N GLY A 489 25.11 1.83 -14.63
CA GLY A 489 26.38 1.12 -14.70
C GLY A 489 26.61 0.23 -13.47
N ALA A 490 27.59 -0.67 -13.55
CA ALA A 490 27.98 -1.53 -12.44
C ALA A 490 29.45 -1.30 -12.11
N LYS A 491 29.79 -1.26 -10.82
CA LYS A 491 31.17 -1.41 -10.35
C LYS A 491 31.64 -2.86 -10.46
N GLY A 492 30.69 -3.79 -10.33
CA GLY A 492 30.93 -5.23 -10.28
C GLY A 492 31.38 -5.74 -8.92
N ARG A 493 31.39 -7.06 -8.79
CA ARG A 493 32.06 -7.79 -7.71
C ARG A 493 33.21 -8.59 -8.34
N LYS A 494 34.24 -8.85 -7.54
CA LYS A 494 35.37 -9.68 -7.97
C LYS A 494 34.99 -11.15 -8.09
N GLU A 495 34.11 -11.60 -7.19
CA GLU A 495 33.65 -12.98 -7.15
C GLU A 495 32.54 -13.27 -8.18
N GLN A 496 32.53 -14.49 -8.69
CA GLN A 496 31.50 -15.01 -9.62
C GLN A 496 30.89 -16.30 -9.07
N LEU A 497 29.55 -16.39 -9.07
CA LEU A 497 28.87 -17.62 -8.68
C LEU A 497 29.08 -18.70 -9.76
N SER A 498 29.56 -19.87 -9.34
CA SER A 498 29.84 -21.02 -10.21
C SER A 498 29.22 -22.30 -9.66
N HIS A 499 28.93 -23.22 -10.59
CA HIS A 499 28.44 -24.57 -10.32
C HIS A 499 29.14 -25.56 -11.26
N ASN A 500 29.79 -26.58 -10.69
CA ASN A 500 30.62 -27.57 -11.39
C ASN A 500 31.70 -26.94 -12.30
N GLY A 501 32.33 -25.86 -11.83
CA GLY A 501 33.38 -25.15 -12.58
C GLY A 501 32.87 -24.29 -13.74
N GLN A 502 31.55 -24.17 -13.92
CA GLN A 502 30.93 -23.29 -14.90
C GLN A 502 30.29 -22.09 -14.20
N PRO A 503 30.43 -20.87 -14.72
CA PRO A 503 29.75 -19.70 -14.17
C PRO A 503 28.23 -19.84 -14.36
N LEU A 504 27.46 -19.58 -13.31
CA LEU A 504 26.00 -19.55 -13.41
C LEU A 504 25.55 -18.24 -14.08
N PRO A 505 24.49 -18.28 -14.92
CA PRO A 505 23.89 -17.08 -15.46
C PRO A 505 23.31 -16.22 -14.34
N ALA A 506 23.37 -14.89 -14.48
CA ALA A 506 22.87 -13.99 -13.45
C ALA A 506 21.34 -14.04 -13.28
N MET A 507 20.60 -14.38 -14.33
CA MET A 507 19.16 -14.53 -14.29
C MET A 507 18.75 -15.80 -15.04
N SER A 508 17.88 -16.61 -14.43
CA SER A 508 17.32 -17.82 -15.04
C SER A 508 15.81 -17.82 -14.85
N LEU A 509 15.07 -17.97 -15.96
CA LEU A 509 13.63 -18.08 -15.95
C LEU A 509 13.24 -19.55 -16.04
N TRP A 510 12.45 -20.01 -15.09
CA TRP A 510 11.92 -21.37 -15.05
C TRP A 510 10.44 -21.34 -15.44
N CYS A 511 10.11 -21.94 -16.58
CA CYS A 511 8.74 -22.02 -17.08
C CYS A 511 8.16 -23.40 -16.82
N LEU A 512 6.89 -23.45 -16.38
CA LEU A 512 6.11 -24.68 -16.41
C LEU A 512 5.46 -24.79 -17.78
N GLU A 513 5.78 -25.86 -18.51
CA GLU A 513 5.13 -26.17 -19.77
C GLU A 513 3.68 -26.58 -19.49
N SER A 514 2.74 -25.84 -20.06
CA SER A 514 1.32 -26.15 -20.03
C SER A 514 0.64 -25.52 -21.24
N ASP A 515 -0.25 -26.28 -21.88
CA ASP A 515 -1.05 -25.81 -23.01
C ASP A 515 -2.18 -24.85 -22.57
N GLU A 516 -2.55 -24.88 -21.28
CA GLU A 516 -3.58 -24.04 -20.69
C GLU A 516 -3.03 -23.21 -19.50
N PRO A 517 -3.61 -22.03 -19.19
CA PRO A 517 -3.22 -21.26 -18.02
C PRO A 517 -3.40 -22.05 -16.72
N LEU A 518 -2.32 -22.21 -15.95
CA LEU A 518 -2.37 -22.90 -14.66
C LEU A 518 -3.04 -22.02 -13.59
N SER A 519 -3.87 -22.64 -12.75
CA SER A 519 -4.38 -22.00 -11.55
C SER A 519 -3.26 -21.77 -10.53
N LYS A 520 -3.39 -20.75 -9.67
CA LYS A 520 -2.41 -20.47 -8.60
C LYS A 520 -2.15 -21.69 -7.71
N SER A 521 -3.21 -22.43 -7.39
CA SER A 521 -3.14 -23.65 -6.58
C SER A 521 -2.40 -24.81 -7.25
N ALA A 522 -2.30 -24.82 -8.58
CA ALA A 522 -1.50 -25.81 -9.31
C ALA A 522 -0.05 -25.32 -9.50
N TYR A 523 0.14 -24.04 -9.85
CA TYR A 523 1.45 -23.46 -10.14
C TYR A 523 2.35 -23.36 -8.89
N GLN A 524 1.83 -22.85 -7.77
CA GLN A 524 2.64 -22.53 -6.60
C GLN A 524 3.31 -23.76 -5.96
N PRO A 525 2.60 -24.88 -5.71
CA PRO A 525 3.24 -26.07 -5.13
C PRO A 525 4.33 -26.64 -6.04
N GLU A 526 4.05 -26.76 -7.34
CA GLU A 526 5.01 -27.31 -8.31
C GLU A 526 6.29 -26.46 -8.40
N MET A 527 6.16 -25.14 -8.49
CA MET A 527 7.31 -24.25 -8.51
C MET A 527 8.06 -24.22 -7.19
N ALA A 528 7.37 -24.38 -6.06
CA ALA A 528 8.01 -24.47 -4.75
C ALA A 528 8.90 -25.73 -4.64
N GLU A 529 8.40 -26.88 -5.11
CA GLU A 529 9.17 -28.12 -5.17
C GLU A 529 10.41 -28.00 -6.07
N ARG A 530 10.28 -27.38 -7.25
CA ARG A 530 11.41 -27.15 -8.18
C ARG A 530 12.45 -26.19 -7.59
N CYS A 531 12.00 -25.07 -7.02
CA CYS A 531 12.86 -24.11 -6.35
C CYS A 531 13.66 -24.77 -5.22
N ALA A 532 12.97 -25.50 -4.32
CA ALA A 532 13.60 -26.19 -3.21
C ALA A 532 14.59 -27.27 -3.68
N SER A 533 14.26 -28.05 -4.71
CA SER A 533 15.17 -29.04 -5.31
C SER A 533 16.46 -28.38 -5.82
N TYR A 534 16.34 -27.28 -6.57
CA TYR A 534 17.51 -26.60 -7.14
C TYR A 534 18.38 -25.93 -6.07
N MET A 535 17.76 -25.32 -5.04
CA MET A 535 18.50 -24.81 -3.89
C MET A 535 19.29 -25.92 -3.18
N VAL A 536 18.65 -27.07 -2.93
CA VAL A 536 19.28 -28.22 -2.27
C VAL A 536 20.42 -28.79 -3.11
N GLU A 537 20.26 -28.86 -4.43
CA GLU A 537 21.31 -29.25 -5.36
C GLU A 537 22.54 -28.34 -5.23
N LEU A 538 22.34 -27.03 -5.32
CA LEU A 538 23.42 -26.05 -5.18
C LEU A 538 24.09 -26.09 -3.80
N LEU A 539 23.32 -26.21 -2.72
CA LEU A 539 23.86 -26.33 -1.37
C LEU A 539 24.64 -27.63 -1.16
N SER A 540 24.13 -28.75 -1.67
CA SER A 540 24.80 -30.05 -1.59
C SER A 540 26.10 -30.05 -2.39
N ALA A 541 26.08 -29.44 -3.58
CA ALA A 541 27.28 -29.23 -4.37
C ALA A 541 28.24 -28.22 -3.72
N GLY A 542 27.74 -27.25 -2.96
CA GLY A 542 28.53 -26.35 -2.11
C GLY A 542 29.32 -27.13 -1.05
N GLN A 543 28.68 -28.06 -0.34
CA GLN A 543 29.37 -28.93 0.63
C GLN A 543 30.50 -29.77 0.00
N GLN A 544 30.41 -30.05 -1.31
CA GLN A 544 31.43 -30.77 -2.08
C GLN A 544 32.46 -29.85 -2.74
N ALA A 545 32.44 -28.54 -2.44
CA ALA A 545 33.27 -27.53 -3.11
C ALA A 545 33.14 -27.53 -4.64
N LYS A 546 31.92 -27.81 -5.14
CA LYS A 546 31.57 -27.75 -6.56
C LYS A 546 30.68 -26.55 -6.89
N SER A 547 30.05 -25.93 -5.89
CA SER A 547 29.27 -24.70 -6.05
C SER A 547 29.71 -23.63 -5.08
N GLY A 548 29.87 -22.41 -5.54
CA GLY A 548 30.38 -21.34 -4.70
C GLY A 548 30.78 -20.09 -5.47
N PHE A 549 31.30 -19.13 -4.72
CA PHE A 549 31.83 -17.89 -5.24
C PHE A 549 33.31 -18.08 -5.60
N LEU A 550 33.64 -17.95 -6.88
CA LEU A 550 34.99 -18.07 -7.41
C LEU A 550 35.63 -16.67 -7.47
N GLU A 551 36.78 -16.49 -6.84
CA GLU A 551 37.62 -15.29 -6.89
C GLU A 551 39.09 -15.71 -7.00
N ASP A 552 39.82 -15.26 -8.02
CA ASP A 552 41.25 -15.55 -8.23
C ASP A 552 41.62 -17.05 -8.05
N ASP A 553 40.85 -17.94 -8.71
CA ASP A 553 40.93 -19.42 -8.63
C ASP A 553 40.61 -20.05 -7.26
N SER A 554 40.21 -19.25 -6.28
CA SER A 554 39.71 -19.71 -4.98
C SER A 554 38.20 -19.82 -4.99
N LEU A 555 37.68 -21.01 -4.68
CA LEU A 555 36.24 -21.23 -4.55
C LEU A 555 35.83 -21.16 -3.07
N THR A 556 35.02 -20.17 -2.72
CA THR A 556 34.32 -20.11 -1.44
C THR A 556 33.01 -20.89 -1.55
N PRO A 557 32.83 -22.01 -0.82
CA PRO A 557 31.63 -22.84 -0.91
C PRO A 557 30.35 -22.08 -0.59
N LEU A 558 29.30 -22.34 -1.36
CA LEU A 558 27.97 -21.75 -1.16
C LEU A 558 27.34 -22.24 0.14
N LYS A 559 26.79 -21.32 0.93
CA LYS A 559 26.17 -21.61 2.24
C LYS A 559 24.68 -21.22 2.24
N PRO A 560 23.88 -21.77 3.17
CA PRO A 560 22.47 -21.38 3.32
C PRO A 560 22.26 -19.88 3.53
N SER A 561 23.21 -19.17 4.17
CA SER A 561 23.16 -17.71 4.38
C SER A 561 23.23 -16.89 3.10
N ASP A 562 23.68 -17.51 1.99
CA ASP A 562 23.92 -16.84 0.73
C ASP A 562 22.69 -16.93 -0.21
N MET A 563 21.64 -17.66 0.22
CA MET A 563 20.40 -17.83 -0.51
C MET A 563 19.24 -17.11 0.18
N ALA A 564 18.43 -16.43 -0.62
CA ALA A 564 17.18 -15.83 -0.18
C ALA A 564 16.07 -16.17 -1.19
N VAL A 565 14.85 -16.36 -0.68
CA VAL A 565 13.64 -16.53 -1.50
C VAL A 565 12.71 -15.36 -1.23
N LEU A 566 12.43 -14.57 -2.27
CA LEU A 566 11.46 -13.49 -2.22
C LEU A 566 10.07 -14.04 -2.54
N VAL A 567 9.08 -13.67 -1.73
CA VAL A 567 7.69 -14.15 -1.81
C VAL A 567 6.74 -12.97 -1.59
N ASN A 568 5.57 -13.00 -2.25
CA ASN A 568 4.57 -11.94 -2.13
C ASN A 568 3.69 -12.08 -0.88
N GLY A 569 3.57 -13.29 -0.32
CA GLY A 569 2.69 -13.52 0.81
C GLY A 569 2.96 -14.80 1.59
N GLN A 570 2.25 -14.95 2.70
CA GLN A 570 2.43 -16.06 3.63
C GLN A 570 2.18 -17.44 3.00
N GLN A 571 1.27 -17.55 2.04
CA GLN A 571 0.97 -18.82 1.37
C GLN A 571 2.17 -19.31 0.54
N GLU A 572 2.80 -18.42 -0.23
CA GLU A 572 4.03 -18.72 -1.00
C GLU A 572 5.20 -19.06 -0.06
N ALA A 573 5.36 -18.30 1.02
CA ALA A 573 6.36 -18.57 2.06
C ALA A 573 6.18 -19.98 2.66
N ARG A 574 4.93 -20.35 2.99
CA ARG A 574 4.59 -21.67 3.55
C ARG A 574 4.91 -22.79 2.55
N ALA A 575 4.55 -22.63 1.27
CA ALA A 575 4.82 -23.63 0.25
C ALA A 575 6.34 -23.90 0.09
N ILE A 576 7.15 -22.84 -0.05
CA ILE A 576 8.62 -22.96 -0.15
C ILE A 576 9.21 -23.57 1.12
N ARG A 577 8.75 -23.13 2.31
CA ARG A 577 9.23 -23.64 3.59
C ARG A 577 8.93 -25.13 3.75
N GLN A 578 7.75 -25.59 3.36
CA GLN A 578 7.39 -27.01 3.37
C GLN A 578 8.27 -27.81 2.40
N ALA A 579 8.47 -27.32 1.18
CA ALA A 579 9.31 -27.98 0.17
C ALA A 579 10.80 -28.05 0.57
N LEU A 580 11.33 -27.03 1.25
CA LEU A 580 12.69 -27.06 1.80
C LEU A 580 12.80 -28.00 3.02
N ALA A 581 11.81 -27.96 3.92
CA ALA A 581 11.78 -28.80 5.11
C ALA A 581 11.70 -30.30 4.77
N SER A 582 10.92 -30.67 3.75
CA SER A 582 10.84 -32.06 3.26
C SER A 582 12.17 -32.58 2.72
N ARG A 583 13.09 -31.69 2.33
CA ARG A 583 14.45 -31.97 1.88
C ARG A 583 15.52 -31.75 2.95
N GLY A 584 15.12 -31.53 4.21
CA GLY A 584 16.03 -31.38 5.34
C GLY A 584 16.72 -30.01 5.44
N VAL A 585 16.30 -29.01 4.66
CA VAL A 585 16.84 -27.65 4.73
C VAL A 585 15.97 -26.80 5.66
N LYS A 586 16.59 -26.28 6.71
CA LYS A 586 15.93 -25.32 7.60
C LYS A 586 15.88 -23.94 6.94
N SER A 587 14.75 -23.27 7.06
CA SER A 587 14.53 -21.91 6.56
C SER A 587 13.89 -21.04 7.63
N VAL A 588 14.10 -19.73 7.52
CA VAL A 588 13.55 -18.70 8.40
C VAL A 588 12.71 -17.76 7.56
N TYR A 589 11.47 -17.51 7.98
CA TYR A 589 10.62 -16.49 7.37
C TYR A 589 10.79 -15.19 8.15
N LEU A 590 11.52 -14.23 7.57
CA LEU A 590 11.86 -12.97 8.24
C LEU A 590 10.66 -12.02 8.42
N SER A 591 9.59 -12.21 7.63
CA SER A 591 8.35 -11.44 7.71
C SER A 591 7.25 -12.17 8.49
N ASP A 592 7.63 -13.13 9.33
CA ASP A 592 6.68 -13.84 10.19
C ASP A 592 6.11 -12.88 11.25
N HIS A 593 4.82 -12.62 11.15
CA HIS A 593 4.06 -11.79 12.10
C HIS A 593 3.12 -12.65 12.96
N ASP A 594 3.23 -13.98 12.91
CA ASP A 594 2.42 -14.85 13.75
C ASP A 594 2.68 -14.51 15.22
N LYS A 595 1.63 -14.10 15.93
CA LYS A 595 1.71 -13.75 17.34
C LYS A 595 2.14 -14.99 18.12
N VAL A 596 3.02 -14.84 19.12
CA VAL A 596 3.41 -15.95 20.00
C VAL A 596 2.16 -16.62 20.62
N PHE A 597 1.12 -15.84 20.90
CA PHE A 597 -0.18 -16.28 21.42
C PHE A 597 -1.02 -17.13 20.45
N SER A 598 -0.78 -17.07 19.14
CA SER A 598 -1.44 -17.98 18.19
C SER A 598 -0.69 -19.30 18.00
N SER A 599 0.45 -19.48 18.67
CA SER A 599 1.19 -20.75 18.61
C SER A 599 0.44 -21.86 19.36
N PRO A 600 0.57 -23.13 18.93
CA PRO A 600 0.02 -24.26 19.67
C PRO A 600 0.48 -24.31 21.13
N ILE A 601 1.71 -23.82 21.41
CA ILE A 601 2.30 -23.78 22.75
C ILE A 601 1.54 -22.83 23.66
N ALA A 602 1.03 -21.69 23.16
CA ALA A 602 0.30 -20.73 23.97
C ALA A 602 -0.92 -21.36 24.66
N SER A 603 -1.70 -22.15 23.91
CA SER A 603 -2.85 -22.88 24.47
C SER A 603 -2.46 -23.92 25.54
N GLN A 604 -1.27 -24.50 25.44
CA GLN A 604 -0.76 -25.45 26.43
C GLN A 604 -0.32 -24.74 27.71
N VAL A 605 0.37 -23.60 27.57
CA VAL A 605 0.79 -22.77 28.70
C VAL A 605 -0.43 -22.18 29.41
N GLU A 606 -1.43 -21.70 28.67
CA GLU A 606 -2.70 -21.22 29.24
C GLU A 606 -3.37 -22.30 30.10
N ARG A 607 -3.48 -23.54 29.60
CA ARG A 607 -4.04 -24.66 30.38
C ARG A 607 -3.25 -24.94 31.65
N TRP A 608 -1.92 -24.87 31.59
CA TRP A 608 -1.06 -25.00 32.77
C TRP A 608 -1.30 -23.88 33.78
N LEU A 609 -1.38 -22.62 33.31
CA LEU A 609 -1.65 -21.47 34.17
C LEU A 609 -3.03 -21.55 34.81
N LEU A 610 -4.06 -21.97 34.06
CA LEU A 610 -5.40 -22.22 34.58
C LEU A 610 -5.39 -23.33 35.63
N ALA A 611 -4.68 -24.43 35.40
CA ALA A 611 -4.53 -25.49 36.39
C ALA A 611 -3.70 -25.07 37.62
N CYS A 612 -2.89 -24.02 37.56
CA CYS A 612 -2.23 -23.45 38.74
C CYS A 612 -3.13 -22.45 39.47
N ALA A 613 -3.95 -21.69 38.75
CA ALA A 613 -4.85 -20.69 39.30
C ALA A 613 -6.10 -21.33 39.94
N GLU A 614 -6.61 -22.39 39.33
CA GLU A 614 -7.75 -23.19 39.77
C GLU A 614 -7.37 -24.70 39.73
N PRO A 615 -6.62 -25.19 40.74
CA PRO A 615 -6.01 -26.52 40.73
C PRO A 615 -6.95 -27.72 40.88
#